data_AF-A0A382AXB1-F1
#
_entry.id   AF-A0A382AXB1-F1
#
_cell.length_a   1.000
_cell.length_b   1.000
_cell.length_c   1.000
_cell.angle_alpha   90.00
_cell.angle_beta   90.00
_cell.angle_gamma   90.00
#
_symmetry.space_group_name_H-M   'P 1'
#
loop_
_entity.id
_entity.type
_entity.pdbx_description
1 polymer ?
#
loop_
_entity_poly.entity_id
_entity_poly.type
_entity_poly.pdbx_seq_one_letter_code
_entity_poly.pdbx_strand_id
1 'polypeptide(L)'
;MKKVLKKKEEYLISPIMTRGVKNQSNNNNVATKPITLTTEQQASEFKTTEQQASEFIKHLHIKHYSNGTLELYNLIPDNVTVKAVLFDGNSFTNKEITIPSYISNPKPTIINSPYKGIQDDMFTVNTQYQGFNRTTKNNITLVSEGIDNPLLLDTAHEFNFIERLNEKTYEFKQGSWTVNKPIIVDGDLHISPGTNLRFAKNAYIIIKGSLTAIGGESNPITLKAVLDSWKGVYVLNAGKKSYLKNVNISNISSLEDGLLKLTGGITFYKSDVDIENVRISNVKAEDSINIVESSFSLNSVFIDDTVSDGLDSDFSKGSVLHSKLSNIGGDALDFSGSNVSIINTKASNVKDKAVSAGEKSALNIENSQFSNIGIGVASKDGSAVNVSNTTILDYKLYAAMSYIKKDFYGSPIINVNNCSVSDDNAYIRQKGTSMIVDNIEISESEINVEKLYKLEY
;
A
#
# COMPACT_ATOMS: atom_id res chain seq x y z
N MET A 1 6.83 21.72 4.20
CA MET A 1 5.54 22.23 4.72
C MET A 1 5.40 21.83 6.18
N LYS A 2 5.24 22.81 7.07
CA LYS A 2 5.13 22.61 8.53
C LYS A 2 3.76 22.02 8.91
N LYS A 3 3.78 21.02 9.80
CA LYS A 3 2.77 20.64 10.82
C LYS A 3 1.32 21.08 10.57
N VAL A 4 0.43 20.14 10.25
CA VAL A 4 -0.89 19.99 10.92
C VAL A 4 -1.36 18.53 10.75
N LEU A 5 -1.12 17.67 11.73
CA LEU A 5 -1.98 16.51 12.01
C LEU A 5 -1.94 16.26 13.53
N LYS A 6 -2.76 17.03 14.25
CA LYS A 6 -3.21 16.68 15.59
C LYS A 6 -4.73 16.62 15.55
N LYS A 7 -5.26 15.44 15.28
CA LYS A 7 -6.50 14.94 15.89
C LYS A 7 -6.63 13.45 15.58
N LYS A 8 -6.66 12.67 16.66
CA LYS A 8 -7.07 11.27 16.68
C LYS A 8 -8.57 11.23 16.40
N GLU A 9 -8.96 10.76 15.23
CA GLU A 9 -10.26 10.12 15.03
C GLU A 9 -9.99 8.80 14.31
N GLU A 10 -10.38 7.72 14.95
CA GLU A 10 -10.25 6.35 14.47
C GLU A 10 -11.12 6.18 13.22
N TYR A 11 -10.51 5.92 12.07
CA TYR A 11 -11.23 5.58 10.86
C TYR A 11 -11.81 4.16 10.99
N LEU A 12 -13.05 4.06 11.45
CA LEU A 12 -13.86 2.85 11.29
C LEU A 12 -14.30 2.75 9.83
N ILE A 13 -13.57 1.97 9.03
CA ILE A 13 -14.05 1.48 7.74
C ILE A 13 -15.24 0.56 8.02
N SER A 14 -16.45 1.07 7.80
CA SER A 14 -17.67 0.25 7.85
C SER A 14 -17.78 -0.57 6.56
N PRO A 15 -17.98 -1.89 6.62
CA PRO A 15 -18.24 -2.68 5.42
C PRO A 15 -19.61 -2.30 4.84
N ILE A 16 -19.63 -1.78 3.61
CA ILE A 16 -20.86 -1.66 2.83
C ILE A 16 -21.33 -3.07 2.49
N MET A 17 -22.39 -3.54 3.14
CA MET A 17 -23.09 -4.75 2.73
C MET A 17 -23.77 -4.52 1.37
N THR A 18 -23.14 -5.00 0.30
CA THR A 18 -23.82 -5.26 -0.98
C THR A 18 -24.73 -6.48 -0.83
N ARG A 19 -26.01 -6.27 -0.53
CA ARG A 19 -27.05 -7.30 -0.79
C ARG A 19 -27.53 -7.18 -2.23
N GLY A 20 -26.73 -7.73 -3.14
CA GLY A 20 -27.19 -8.13 -4.47
C GLY A 20 -27.92 -9.47 -4.38
N VAL A 21 -29.16 -9.51 -4.83
CA VAL A 21 -30.03 -10.69 -4.83
C VAL A 21 -29.48 -11.74 -5.80
N LYS A 22 -29.12 -12.91 -5.28
CA LYS A 22 -29.25 -14.23 -5.93
C LYS A 22 -28.94 -15.31 -4.89
N ASN A 23 -29.96 -16.03 -4.43
CA ASN A 23 -29.80 -17.39 -3.90
C ASN A 23 -31.10 -18.16 -4.10
N GLN A 24 -31.02 -19.22 -4.91
CA GLN A 24 -32.02 -20.26 -5.02
C GLN A 24 -31.92 -21.22 -3.82
N SER A 25 -33.09 -21.58 -3.30
CA SER A 25 -33.48 -22.80 -2.59
C SER A 25 -32.63 -23.32 -1.41
N ASN A 26 -33.23 -23.35 -0.21
CA ASN A 26 -33.77 -24.60 0.33
C ASN A 26 -34.76 -24.36 1.49
N ASN A 27 -35.81 -25.19 1.48
CA ASN A 27 -36.99 -25.18 2.33
C ASN A 27 -36.69 -25.25 3.84
N ASN A 28 -37.42 -24.46 4.63
CA ASN A 28 -38.19 -24.97 5.78
C ASN A 28 -39.27 -23.97 6.22
N ASN A 29 -40.46 -24.50 6.46
CA ASN A 29 -41.72 -23.81 6.73
C ASN A 29 -41.68 -22.91 7.97
N VAL A 30 -41.87 -21.60 7.77
CA VAL A 30 -42.64 -20.75 8.69
C VAL A 30 -43.49 -19.82 7.83
N ALA A 31 -44.80 -20.04 7.84
CA ALA A 31 -45.74 -19.19 7.16
C ALA A 31 -45.75 -17.81 7.82
N THR A 32 -45.11 -16.83 7.17
CA THR A 32 -45.46 -15.42 7.35
C THR A 32 -45.94 -14.91 6.01
N LYS A 33 -47.23 -14.60 5.92
CA LYS A 33 -47.82 -13.97 4.73
C LYS A 33 -47.00 -12.72 4.41
N PRO A 34 -46.57 -12.50 3.15
CA PRO A 34 -46.03 -11.19 2.78
C PRO A 34 -47.17 -10.20 2.90
N ILE A 35 -47.01 -9.23 3.80
CA ILE A 35 -47.87 -8.06 3.83
C ILE A 35 -47.44 -7.20 2.64
N THR A 36 -48.13 -7.35 1.51
CA THR A 36 -47.98 -6.46 0.36
C THR A 36 -48.76 -5.18 0.65
N LEU A 37 -48.14 -4.23 1.35
CA LEU A 37 -48.66 -2.87 1.48
C LEU A 37 -48.20 -2.04 0.28
N THR A 38 -49.12 -1.28 -0.30
CA THR A 38 -48.83 -0.28 -1.31
C THR A 38 -48.02 0.87 -0.70
N THR A 39 -47.16 1.52 -1.49
CA THR A 39 -46.25 2.63 -1.08
C THR A 39 -46.97 3.79 -0.38
N GLU A 40 -48.27 3.97 -0.60
CA GLU A 40 -49.07 5.01 0.06
C GLU A 40 -49.43 4.67 1.52
N GLN A 41 -49.60 3.38 1.87
CA GLN A 41 -49.95 2.98 3.25
C GLN A 41 -48.76 3.04 4.22
N GLN A 42 -47.52 2.94 3.73
CA GLN A 42 -46.33 3.15 4.56
C GLN A 42 -46.06 4.63 4.88
N ALA A 43 -46.53 5.57 4.06
CA ALA A 43 -46.26 7.00 4.27
C ALA A 43 -47.08 7.63 5.42
N SER A 44 -48.23 7.04 5.79
CA SER A 44 -49.11 7.60 6.83
C SER A 44 -48.74 7.22 8.27
N GLU A 45 -47.93 6.17 8.48
CA GLU A 45 -47.58 5.67 9.83
C GLU A 45 -46.28 6.28 10.41
N PHE A 46 -45.50 7.04 9.63
CA PHE A 46 -44.19 7.60 10.03
C PHE A 46 -44.15 9.13 10.05
N LYS A 47 -45.25 9.79 10.39
CA LYS A 47 -45.25 11.25 10.49
C LYS A 47 -44.45 11.68 11.73
N THR A 48 -43.35 12.38 11.52
CA THR A 48 -42.48 12.85 12.61
C THR A 48 -43.24 13.83 13.51
N THR A 49 -43.12 13.68 14.85
CA THR A 49 -43.71 14.64 15.79
C THR A 49 -42.85 15.91 15.89
N GLU A 50 -43.43 17.02 16.37
CA GLU A 50 -42.69 18.28 16.56
C GLU A 50 -41.54 18.12 17.56
N GLN A 51 -41.74 17.30 18.62
CA GLN A 51 -40.69 16.97 19.58
C GLN A 51 -39.51 16.27 18.88
N GLN A 52 -39.77 15.24 18.08
CA GLN A 52 -38.74 14.55 17.31
C GLN A 52 -38.04 15.49 16.31
N ALA A 53 -38.81 16.33 15.61
CA ALA A 53 -38.28 17.32 14.69
C ALA A 53 -37.32 18.32 15.38
N SER A 54 -37.61 18.69 16.62
CA SER A 54 -36.77 19.60 17.42
C SER A 54 -35.40 19.00 17.75
N GLU A 55 -35.31 17.67 17.89
CA GLU A 55 -34.11 16.93 18.29
C GLU A 55 -33.17 16.62 17.13
N PHE A 56 -33.65 16.67 15.88
CA PHE A 56 -32.82 16.37 14.71
C PHE A 56 -31.70 17.41 14.55
N ILE A 57 -30.45 16.97 14.55
CA ILE A 57 -29.28 17.85 14.39
C ILE A 57 -28.98 18.19 12.92
N LYS A 58 -29.49 17.40 11.98
CA LYS A 58 -29.34 17.60 10.53
C LYS A 58 -30.63 17.20 9.83
N HIS A 59 -31.06 18.00 8.85
CA HIS A 59 -32.15 17.61 7.96
C HIS A 59 -31.63 16.94 6.68
N LEU A 60 -30.49 17.41 6.17
CA LEU A 60 -29.89 16.91 4.94
C LEU A 60 -28.43 16.48 5.17
N HIS A 61 -28.00 15.52 4.37
CA HIS A 61 -26.59 15.29 4.06
C HIS A 61 -26.32 15.82 2.66
N ILE A 62 -25.22 16.56 2.47
CA ILE A 62 -24.87 17.12 1.16
C ILE A 62 -23.49 16.65 0.71
N LYS A 63 -23.34 16.43 -0.58
CA LYS A 63 -22.08 16.07 -1.22
C LYS A 63 -21.81 17.02 -2.38
N HIS A 64 -20.59 17.54 -2.45
CA HIS A 64 -20.12 18.30 -3.59
C HIS A 64 -19.14 17.44 -4.40
N TYR A 65 -19.24 17.48 -5.72
CA TYR A 65 -18.34 16.79 -6.64
C TYR A 65 -17.50 17.77 -7.45
N SER A 66 -16.27 17.38 -7.82
CA SER A 66 -15.31 18.24 -8.53
C SER A 66 -15.79 18.74 -9.89
N ASN A 67 -16.80 18.10 -10.49
CA ASN A 67 -17.45 18.57 -11.72
C ASN A 67 -18.51 19.67 -11.49
N GLY A 68 -18.74 20.08 -10.23
CA GLY A 68 -19.70 21.10 -9.82
C GLY A 68 -21.06 20.56 -9.36
N THR A 69 -21.25 19.24 -9.32
CA THR A 69 -22.50 18.62 -8.86
C THR A 69 -22.64 18.75 -7.35
N LEU A 70 -23.80 19.17 -6.86
CA LEU A 70 -24.17 19.17 -5.45
C LEU A 70 -25.38 18.26 -5.23
N GLU A 71 -25.20 17.18 -4.47
CA GLU A 71 -26.26 16.24 -4.12
C GLU A 71 -26.80 16.54 -2.73
N LEU A 72 -28.13 16.62 -2.59
CA LEU A 72 -28.84 16.88 -1.35
C LEU A 72 -29.67 15.65 -0.99
N TYR A 73 -29.22 14.90 0.01
CA TYR A 73 -29.92 13.72 0.54
C TYR A 73 -30.78 14.12 1.72
N ASN A 74 -32.08 13.83 1.65
CA ASN A 74 -32.97 14.00 2.79
C ASN A 74 -32.76 12.90 3.82
N LEU A 75 -32.60 13.28 5.09
CA LEU A 75 -32.44 12.35 6.22
C LEU A 75 -33.73 12.16 7.01
N ILE A 76 -34.82 12.83 6.61
CA ILE A 76 -36.10 12.87 7.31
C ILE A 76 -37.17 12.11 6.49
N PRO A 77 -38.09 11.38 7.16
CA PRO A 77 -39.18 10.64 6.50
C PRO A 77 -40.27 11.54 5.90
N ASP A 78 -40.09 12.85 5.94
CA ASP A 78 -40.98 13.89 5.44
C ASP A 78 -40.22 14.87 4.54
N ASN A 79 -40.95 15.68 3.78
CA ASN A 79 -40.35 16.69 2.91
C ASN A 79 -39.64 17.78 3.73
N VAL A 80 -38.45 18.17 3.29
CA VAL A 80 -37.63 19.23 3.91
C VAL A 80 -37.53 20.41 2.96
N THR A 81 -37.70 21.63 3.47
CA THR A 81 -37.54 22.84 2.65
C THR A 81 -36.11 23.35 2.75
N VAL A 82 -35.40 23.46 1.63
CA VAL A 82 -34.14 24.21 1.52
C VAL A 82 -34.50 25.68 1.35
N LYS A 83 -34.07 26.51 2.30
CA LYS A 83 -34.29 27.96 2.30
C LYS A 83 -33.22 28.71 1.53
N ALA A 84 -31.97 28.25 1.59
CA ALA A 84 -30.87 28.83 0.84
C ALA A 84 -29.77 27.81 0.62
N VAL A 85 -29.13 27.89 -0.54
CA VAL A 85 -27.82 27.29 -0.79
C VAL A 85 -26.85 28.45 -0.95
N LEU A 86 -25.80 28.46 -0.13
CA LEU A 86 -24.76 29.48 -0.13
C LEU A 86 -23.45 28.87 -0.62
N PHE A 87 -22.66 29.64 -1.35
CA PHE A 87 -21.27 29.35 -1.68
C PHE A 87 -20.41 30.47 -1.10
N ASP A 88 -19.46 30.11 -0.23
CA ASP A 88 -18.59 31.06 0.49
C ASP A 88 -19.38 32.19 1.19
N GLY A 89 -20.49 31.81 1.83
CA GLY A 89 -21.40 32.76 2.49
C GLY A 89 -22.31 33.57 1.56
N ASN A 90 -22.10 33.54 0.24
CA ASN A 90 -22.91 34.25 -0.75
C ASN A 90 -24.04 33.37 -1.27
N SER A 91 -25.23 33.95 -1.46
CA SER A 91 -26.37 33.18 -1.97
C SER A 91 -26.13 32.68 -3.39
N PHE A 92 -26.18 31.35 -3.55
CA PHE A 92 -26.07 30.66 -4.83
C PHE A 92 -27.44 30.38 -5.44
N THR A 93 -28.44 30.02 -4.63
CA THR A 93 -29.83 29.85 -5.07
C THR A 93 -30.80 30.63 -4.19
N ASN A 94 -31.58 31.54 -4.78
CA ASN A 94 -32.59 32.34 -4.07
C ASN A 94 -34.01 31.71 -4.06
N LYS A 95 -34.18 30.53 -4.67
CA LYS A 95 -35.47 29.83 -4.69
C LYS A 95 -35.50 28.77 -3.62
N GLU A 96 -36.59 28.70 -2.88
CA GLU A 96 -36.83 27.59 -1.97
C GLU A 96 -36.98 26.29 -2.77
N ILE A 97 -36.37 25.21 -2.28
CA ILE A 97 -36.42 23.89 -2.92
C ILE A 97 -36.99 22.90 -1.92
N THR A 98 -38.07 22.20 -2.29
CA THR A 98 -38.60 21.10 -1.48
C THR A 98 -37.85 19.82 -1.82
N ILE A 99 -37.14 19.27 -0.86
CA ILE A 99 -36.45 17.98 -0.97
C ILE A 99 -37.42 16.89 -0.47
N PRO A 100 -37.76 15.91 -1.31
CA PRO A 100 -38.73 14.87 -0.94
C PRO A 100 -38.22 13.98 0.19
N SER A 101 -39.15 13.39 0.95
CA SER A 101 -38.87 12.37 1.97
C SER A 101 -38.03 11.22 1.42
N TYR A 102 -37.08 10.70 2.22
CA TYR A 102 -36.30 9.52 1.83
C TYR A 102 -37.16 8.24 1.67
N ILE A 103 -38.33 8.19 2.30
CA ILE A 103 -39.28 7.08 2.14
C ILE A 103 -39.87 7.10 0.73
N SER A 104 -40.29 8.29 0.29
CA SER A 104 -40.91 8.48 -1.03
C SER A 104 -39.90 8.51 -2.18
N ASN A 105 -38.71 9.07 -1.95
CA ASN A 105 -37.65 9.21 -2.93
C ASN A 105 -36.28 9.14 -2.25
N PRO A 106 -35.63 7.96 -2.24
CA PRO A 106 -34.34 7.79 -1.58
C PRO A 106 -33.17 8.40 -2.37
N LYS A 107 -33.39 8.87 -3.61
CA LYS A 107 -32.35 9.49 -4.43
C LYS A 107 -32.14 10.95 -4.01
N PRO A 108 -30.90 11.47 -4.13
CA PRO A 108 -30.64 12.86 -3.81
C PRO A 108 -31.33 13.80 -4.80
N THR A 109 -31.64 15.01 -4.34
CA THR A 109 -31.92 16.12 -5.25
C THR A 109 -30.59 16.66 -5.75
N ILE A 110 -30.44 16.78 -7.07
CA ILE A 110 -29.19 17.21 -7.70
C ILE A 110 -29.28 18.69 -8.09
N ILE A 111 -28.28 19.47 -7.71
CA ILE A 111 -28.10 20.86 -8.12
C ILE A 111 -26.77 20.97 -8.86
N ASN A 112 -26.80 21.48 -10.09
CA ASN A 112 -25.58 21.77 -10.85
C ASN A 112 -25.08 23.17 -10.50
N SER A 113 -23.90 23.25 -9.90
CA SER A 113 -23.23 24.51 -9.60
C SER A 113 -22.14 24.84 -10.62
N PRO A 114 -21.81 26.12 -10.83
CA PRO A 114 -20.68 26.51 -11.68
C PRO A 114 -19.32 26.31 -10.97
N TYR A 115 -19.31 26.02 -9.67
CA TYR A 115 -18.10 25.94 -8.86
C TYR A 115 -17.48 24.54 -8.96
N LYS A 116 -16.50 24.40 -9.86
CA LYS A 116 -15.77 23.15 -10.11
C LYS A 116 -14.48 23.07 -9.29
N GLY A 117 -13.84 21.90 -9.29
CA GLY A 117 -12.60 21.64 -8.56
C GLY A 117 -12.85 21.41 -7.07
N ILE A 118 -11.78 21.48 -6.27
CA ILE A 118 -11.84 21.28 -4.81
C ILE A 118 -12.46 22.52 -4.15
N GLN A 119 -13.63 22.35 -3.54
CA GLN A 119 -14.44 23.38 -2.88
C GLN A 119 -14.83 22.94 -1.47
N ASP A 120 -13.84 22.55 -0.67
CA ASP A 120 -14.05 22.02 0.67
C ASP A 120 -14.64 23.10 1.60
N ASP A 121 -15.67 22.75 2.37
CA ASP A 121 -16.42 23.61 3.29
C ASP A 121 -17.07 24.88 2.68
N MET A 122 -17.04 25.01 1.35
CA MET A 122 -17.51 26.20 0.63
C MET A 122 -19.04 26.25 0.49
N PHE A 123 -19.73 25.11 0.39
CA PHE A 123 -21.18 25.07 0.28
C PHE A 123 -21.84 24.98 1.65
N THR A 124 -22.86 25.82 1.86
CA THR A 124 -23.71 25.80 3.06
C THR A 124 -25.17 25.74 2.65
N VAL A 125 -25.90 24.73 3.12
CA VAL A 125 -27.33 24.55 2.83
C VAL A 125 -28.14 24.79 4.09
N ASN A 126 -28.99 25.82 4.05
CA ASN A 126 -29.92 26.18 5.12
C ASN A 126 -31.28 25.57 4.83
N THR A 127 -31.87 24.91 5.82
CA THR A 127 -33.10 24.14 5.67
C THR A 127 -34.08 24.43 6.80
N GLN A 128 -35.36 24.20 6.53
CA GLN A 128 -36.45 24.28 7.51
C GLN A 128 -37.31 23.02 7.43
N TYR A 129 -37.65 22.47 8.61
CA TYR A 129 -38.56 21.35 8.76
C TYR A 129 -39.37 21.51 10.05
N GLN A 130 -40.70 21.50 9.96
CA GLN A 130 -41.63 21.79 11.07
C GLN A 130 -41.25 23.04 11.90
N GLY A 131 -40.80 24.11 11.23
CA GLY A 131 -40.38 25.36 11.89
C GLY A 131 -38.96 25.39 12.44
N PHE A 132 -38.30 24.23 12.60
CA PHE A 132 -36.90 24.15 13.02
C PHE A 132 -35.97 24.40 11.83
N ASN A 133 -34.93 25.22 12.04
CA ASN A 133 -33.92 25.51 11.01
C ASN A 133 -32.64 24.73 11.27
N ARG A 134 -32.00 24.22 10.22
CA ARG A 134 -30.67 23.56 10.27
C ARG A 134 -29.78 23.96 9.12
N THR A 135 -28.48 23.85 9.35
CA THR A 135 -27.44 24.19 8.39
C THR A 135 -26.49 22.99 8.22
N THR A 136 -26.19 22.63 6.98
CA THR A 136 -25.24 21.56 6.64
C THR A 136 -24.20 22.09 5.64
N LYS A 137 -22.94 21.64 5.76
CA LYS A 137 -21.86 21.89 4.81
C LYS A 137 -21.44 20.64 4.04
N ASN A 138 -20.79 20.82 2.89
CA ASN A 138 -20.31 19.72 2.04
C ASN A 138 -19.07 19.01 2.58
N ASN A 139 -18.38 19.59 3.57
CA ASN A 139 -17.12 19.10 4.11
C ASN A 139 -16.06 18.96 3.02
N ILE A 140 -15.93 17.78 2.41
CA ILE A 140 -14.96 17.51 1.34
C ILE A 140 -15.62 17.49 -0.04
N THR A 141 -14.84 17.81 -1.07
CA THR A 141 -15.22 17.62 -2.46
C THR A 141 -14.84 16.22 -2.94
N LEU A 142 -15.79 15.54 -3.57
CA LEU A 142 -15.60 14.22 -4.16
C LEU A 142 -15.13 14.37 -5.60
N VAL A 143 -14.02 13.73 -5.96
CA VAL A 143 -13.55 13.75 -7.34
C VAL A 143 -14.36 12.78 -8.18
N SER A 144 -15.07 13.28 -9.19
CA SER A 144 -16.00 12.48 -10.00
C SER A 144 -15.38 11.94 -11.30
N GLU A 145 -14.27 12.52 -11.77
CA GLU A 145 -13.67 12.23 -13.08
C GLU A 145 -12.14 12.19 -12.99
N GLY A 146 -11.50 11.38 -13.83
CA GLY A 146 -10.03 11.31 -13.95
C GLY A 146 -9.31 10.55 -12.84
N ILE A 147 -10.04 9.81 -12.01
CA ILE A 147 -9.50 8.95 -10.97
C ILE A 147 -10.01 7.53 -11.19
N ASP A 148 -9.17 6.69 -11.76
CA ASP A 148 -9.46 5.27 -11.98
C ASP A 148 -8.80 4.42 -10.88
N ASN A 149 -9.47 3.33 -10.51
CA ASN A 149 -8.88 2.30 -9.68
C ASN A 149 -8.59 1.07 -10.56
N PRO A 150 -7.31 0.81 -10.92
CA PRO A 150 -6.98 -0.32 -11.77
C PRO A 150 -7.36 -1.66 -11.14
N LEU A 151 -7.50 -1.73 -9.81
CA LEU A 151 -7.90 -2.94 -9.10
C LEU A 151 -9.37 -3.34 -9.36
N LEU A 152 -10.17 -2.50 -10.01
CA LEU A 152 -11.54 -2.84 -10.43
C LEU A 152 -11.59 -3.50 -11.83
N LEU A 153 -10.47 -3.55 -12.54
CA LEU A 153 -10.38 -4.09 -13.89
C LEU A 153 -9.92 -5.56 -13.89
N ASP A 154 -10.18 -6.23 -15.03
CA ASP A 154 -9.56 -7.49 -15.45
C ASP A 154 -9.29 -7.36 -16.95
N THR A 155 -8.01 -7.39 -17.34
CA THR A 155 -7.56 -7.18 -18.72
C THR A 155 -6.94 -8.44 -19.33
N ALA A 156 -6.98 -9.58 -18.62
CA ALA A 156 -6.32 -10.81 -19.06
C ALA A 156 -6.80 -11.26 -20.45
N HIS A 157 -8.11 -11.13 -20.70
CA HIS A 157 -8.78 -11.51 -21.94
C HIS A 157 -8.32 -10.69 -23.18
N GLU A 158 -7.65 -9.57 -22.98
CA GLU A 158 -7.23 -8.69 -24.08
C GLU A 158 -5.90 -9.11 -24.73
N PHE A 159 -5.31 -10.21 -24.30
CA PHE A 159 -4.01 -10.70 -24.75
C PHE A 159 -4.13 -12.15 -25.24
N ASN A 160 -3.70 -12.41 -26.48
CA ASN A 160 -3.81 -13.73 -27.11
C ASN A 160 -2.87 -14.80 -26.51
N PHE A 161 -1.86 -14.38 -25.75
CA PHE A 161 -0.92 -15.28 -25.08
C PHE A 161 -1.30 -15.58 -23.63
N ILE A 162 -2.41 -15.03 -23.13
CA ILE A 162 -2.95 -15.33 -21.80
C ILE A 162 -4.12 -16.28 -21.98
N GLU A 163 -3.99 -17.50 -21.46
CA GLU A 163 -5.04 -18.51 -21.47
C GLU A 163 -5.70 -18.60 -20.10
N ARG A 164 -7.03 -18.60 -20.07
CA ARG A 164 -7.78 -18.89 -18.85
C ARG A 164 -7.97 -20.40 -18.74
N LEU A 165 -7.26 -21.04 -17.80
CA LEU A 165 -7.32 -22.49 -17.58
C LEU A 165 -8.60 -22.91 -16.83
N ASN A 166 -9.06 -22.07 -15.90
CA ASN A 166 -10.32 -22.27 -15.18
C ASN A 166 -10.84 -20.91 -14.64
N GLU A 167 -11.87 -20.92 -13.78
CA GLU A 167 -12.49 -19.70 -13.27
C GLU A 167 -11.50 -18.69 -12.64
N LYS A 168 -10.44 -19.15 -11.98
CA LYS A 168 -9.48 -18.31 -11.24
C LYS A 168 -8.02 -18.64 -11.52
N THR A 169 -7.71 -19.29 -12.65
CA THR A 169 -6.33 -19.65 -13.00
C THR A 169 -6.07 -19.25 -14.44
N TYR A 170 -4.97 -18.52 -14.64
CA TYR A 170 -4.51 -18.03 -15.93
C TYR A 170 -3.09 -18.50 -16.20
N GLU A 171 -2.75 -18.68 -17.47
CA GLU A 171 -1.42 -19.05 -17.91
C GLU A 171 -0.92 -18.10 -19.01
N PHE A 172 0.28 -17.57 -18.84
CA PHE A 172 1.01 -16.95 -19.94
C PHE A 172 1.73 -18.03 -20.73
N LYS A 173 1.32 -18.20 -21.98
CA LYS A 173 1.92 -19.17 -22.89
C LYS A 173 3.38 -18.87 -23.11
N GLN A 174 4.18 -19.93 -23.20
CA GLN A 174 5.56 -19.85 -23.64
C GLN A 174 5.66 -19.11 -24.98
N GLY A 175 6.62 -18.18 -25.07
CA GLY A 175 6.86 -17.40 -26.28
C GLY A 175 7.56 -16.07 -25.97
N SER A 176 7.72 -15.26 -27.02
CA SER A 176 8.19 -13.88 -26.90
C SER A 176 7.05 -12.93 -27.21
N TRP A 177 6.64 -12.12 -26.22
CA TRP A 177 5.47 -11.26 -26.32
C TRP A 177 5.80 -9.82 -25.96
N THR A 178 5.13 -8.87 -26.63
CA THR A 178 5.22 -7.45 -26.28
C THR A 178 3.93 -7.04 -25.57
N VAL A 179 4.08 -6.44 -24.40
CA VAL A 179 2.98 -6.00 -23.53
C VAL A 179 2.91 -4.47 -23.58
N ASN A 180 1.93 -3.95 -24.33
CA ASN A 180 1.79 -2.51 -24.57
C ASN A 180 0.81 -1.81 -23.62
N LYS A 181 0.08 -2.57 -22.79
CA LYS A 181 -0.95 -2.09 -21.88
C LYS A 181 -0.94 -2.92 -20.59
N PRO A 182 -1.58 -2.45 -19.51
CA PRO A 182 -1.65 -3.17 -18.24
C PRO A 182 -2.22 -4.60 -18.38
N ILE A 183 -1.59 -5.56 -17.70
CA ILE A 183 -2.16 -6.89 -17.47
C ILE A 183 -2.69 -6.93 -16.03
N ILE A 184 -3.98 -7.16 -15.87
CA ILE A 184 -4.65 -7.22 -14.57
C ILE A 184 -5.42 -8.53 -14.54
N VAL A 185 -5.06 -9.41 -13.60
CA VAL A 185 -5.59 -10.77 -13.48
C VAL A 185 -6.33 -10.90 -12.16
N ASP A 186 -7.62 -11.28 -12.22
CA ASP A 186 -8.40 -11.67 -11.04
C ASP A 186 -8.35 -13.20 -10.83
N GLY A 187 -7.23 -13.65 -10.27
CA GLY A 187 -6.95 -15.07 -10.04
C GLY A 187 -5.46 -15.39 -9.94
N ASP A 188 -5.15 -16.68 -9.81
CA ASP A 188 -3.80 -17.22 -9.84
C ASP A 188 -3.23 -17.12 -11.26
N LEU A 189 -1.97 -16.70 -11.38
CA LEU A 189 -1.27 -16.56 -12.65
C LEU A 189 -0.05 -17.47 -12.71
N HIS A 190 0.01 -18.30 -13.75
CA HIS A 190 1.17 -19.10 -14.10
C HIS A 190 1.89 -18.49 -15.31
N ILE A 191 3.22 -18.46 -15.27
CA ILE A 191 4.04 -18.07 -16.43
C ILE A 191 4.82 -19.30 -16.88
N SER A 192 4.56 -19.78 -18.10
CA SER A 192 5.24 -20.98 -18.60
C SER A 192 6.77 -20.75 -18.69
N PRO A 193 7.59 -21.80 -18.49
CA PRO A 193 9.05 -21.68 -18.57
C PRO A 193 9.55 -21.11 -19.89
N GLY A 194 10.61 -20.29 -19.86
CA GLY A 194 11.23 -19.71 -21.05
C GLY A 194 10.42 -18.59 -21.73
N THR A 195 9.38 -18.08 -21.08
CA THR A 195 8.60 -16.94 -21.59
C THR A 195 9.45 -15.65 -21.54
N ASN A 196 9.43 -14.88 -22.63
CA ASN A 196 10.07 -13.57 -22.73
C ASN A 196 9.02 -12.48 -22.91
N LEU A 197 8.82 -11.64 -21.90
CA LEU A 197 7.88 -10.53 -21.95
C LEU A 197 8.64 -9.19 -22.03
N ARG A 198 8.28 -8.39 -23.02
CA ARG A 198 8.80 -7.04 -23.22
C ARG A 198 7.71 -6.01 -22.98
N PHE A 199 7.86 -5.19 -21.96
CA PHE A 199 6.84 -4.25 -21.50
C PHE A 199 7.09 -2.84 -22.02
N ALA A 200 6.05 -2.19 -22.54
CA ALA A 200 6.07 -0.77 -22.81
C ALA A 200 6.10 0.03 -21.49
N LYS A 201 6.46 1.32 -21.56
CA LYS A 201 6.65 2.20 -20.40
C LYS A 201 5.50 2.21 -19.40
N ASN A 202 4.26 2.14 -19.89
CA ASN A 202 3.05 2.21 -19.07
C ASN A 202 2.44 0.85 -18.75
N ALA A 203 3.08 -0.26 -19.16
CA ALA A 203 2.60 -1.61 -18.85
C ALA A 203 3.13 -2.10 -17.50
N TYR A 204 2.35 -2.96 -16.86
CA TYR A 204 2.62 -3.63 -15.59
C TYR A 204 1.79 -4.90 -15.49
N ILE A 205 2.01 -5.69 -14.43
CA ILE A 205 1.19 -6.83 -14.07
C ILE A 205 0.59 -6.61 -12.67
N ILE A 206 -0.74 -6.71 -12.54
CA ILE A 206 -1.44 -6.84 -11.26
C ILE A 206 -2.05 -8.23 -11.17
N ILE A 207 -1.85 -8.91 -10.04
CA ILE A 207 -2.32 -10.27 -9.79
C ILE A 207 -3.08 -10.27 -8.46
N LYS A 208 -4.40 -10.48 -8.52
CA LYS A 208 -5.28 -10.62 -7.35
C LYS A 208 -5.38 -12.10 -6.95
N GLY A 209 -4.23 -12.71 -6.74
CA GLY A 209 -4.04 -14.15 -6.55
C GLY A 209 -2.55 -14.47 -6.48
N SER A 210 -2.18 -15.75 -6.54
CA SER A 210 -0.77 -16.16 -6.49
C SER A 210 -0.08 -16.08 -7.85
N LEU A 211 1.24 -15.83 -7.84
CA LEU A 211 2.09 -15.85 -9.02
C LEU A 211 2.98 -17.09 -9.00
N THR A 212 2.93 -17.93 -10.03
CA THR A 212 3.87 -19.03 -10.24
C THR A 212 4.64 -18.79 -11.54
N ALA A 213 5.92 -18.43 -11.42
CA ALA A 213 6.84 -18.22 -12.54
C ALA A 213 8.10 -19.06 -12.33
N ILE A 214 8.09 -20.29 -12.87
CA ILE A 214 9.17 -21.27 -12.69
C ILE A 214 9.84 -21.50 -14.05
N GLY A 215 10.95 -20.80 -14.30
CA GLY A 215 11.78 -20.98 -15.49
C GLY A 215 12.71 -22.19 -15.42
N GLY A 216 13.29 -22.58 -16.55
CA GLY A 216 14.38 -23.54 -16.58
C GLY A 216 15.73 -22.87 -16.31
N GLU A 217 16.72 -23.58 -15.78
CA GLU A 217 18.06 -23.04 -15.54
C GLU A 217 18.72 -22.54 -16.84
N SER A 218 18.58 -23.30 -17.92
CA SER A 218 19.09 -22.96 -19.25
C SER A 218 18.16 -22.04 -20.05
N ASN A 219 16.89 -21.91 -19.63
CA ASN A 219 15.89 -21.11 -20.31
C ASN A 219 14.99 -20.40 -19.27
N PRO A 220 15.52 -19.36 -18.61
CA PRO A 220 14.81 -18.63 -17.57
C PRO A 220 13.64 -17.84 -18.15
N ILE A 221 12.66 -17.51 -17.31
CA ILE A 221 11.63 -16.53 -17.67
C ILE A 221 12.28 -15.14 -17.66
N THR A 222 11.98 -14.31 -18.65
CA THR A 222 12.52 -12.94 -18.74
C THR A 222 11.39 -11.92 -18.79
N LEU A 223 11.41 -10.97 -17.87
CA LEU A 223 10.52 -9.81 -17.80
C LEU A 223 11.35 -8.53 -17.92
N LYS A 224 11.18 -7.76 -19.00
CA LYS A 224 12.01 -6.56 -19.24
C LYS A 224 11.28 -5.44 -19.96
N ALA A 225 11.78 -4.22 -19.87
CA ALA A 225 11.29 -3.11 -20.68
C ALA A 225 11.60 -3.30 -22.18
N VAL A 226 10.80 -2.68 -23.04
CA VAL A 226 11.13 -2.53 -24.47
C VAL A 226 12.25 -1.51 -24.66
N LEU A 227 12.20 -0.41 -23.90
CA LEU A 227 13.15 0.71 -23.98
C LEU A 227 13.72 1.06 -22.60
N ASP A 228 13.02 1.89 -21.83
CA ASP A 228 13.59 2.55 -20.64
C ASP A 228 13.25 1.83 -19.32
N SER A 229 11.96 1.80 -18.97
CA SER A 229 11.45 1.04 -17.84
C SER A 229 10.02 0.57 -18.07
N TRP A 230 9.49 -0.27 -17.18
CA TRP A 230 8.07 -0.62 -17.08
C TRP A 230 7.64 -0.65 -15.61
N LYS A 231 6.34 -0.58 -15.34
CA LYS A 231 5.78 -0.33 -14.00
C LYS A 231 5.70 -1.58 -13.09
N GLY A 232 6.44 -2.63 -13.43
CA GLY A 232 6.68 -3.74 -12.51
C GLY A 232 5.48 -4.67 -12.26
N VAL A 233 5.55 -5.38 -11.13
CA VAL A 233 4.61 -6.44 -10.74
C VAL A 233 4.01 -6.13 -9.37
N TYR A 234 2.70 -6.27 -9.25
CA TYR A 234 1.99 -6.19 -7.98
C TYR A 234 1.14 -7.44 -7.75
N VAL A 235 1.48 -8.19 -6.71
CA VAL A 235 0.72 -9.34 -6.21
C VAL A 235 0.02 -8.92 -4.93
N LEU A 236 -1.31 -9.03 -4.89
CA LEU A 236 -2.09 -8.59 -3.75
C LEU A 236 -3.06 -9.64 -3.23
N ASN A 237 -3.11 -9.72 -1.90
CA ASN A 237 -4.09 -10.49 -1.13
C ASN A 237 -4.21 -11.95 -1.61
N ALA A 238 -3.09 -12.58 -1.92
CA ALA A 238 -3.06 -13.95 -2.42
C ALA A 238 -3.29 -14.93 -1.27
N GLY A 239 -4.36 -15.73 -1.37
CA GLY A 239 -4.61 -16.82 -0.41
C GLY A 239 -3.65 -18.01 -0.56
N LYS A 240 -2.88 -18.07 -1.65
CA LYS A 240 -1.86 -19.08 -1.91
C LYS A 240 -0.48 -18.42 -2.01
N LYS A 241 0.55 -19.17 -1.64
CA LYS A 241 1.94 -18.73 -1.79
C LYS A 241 2.34 -18.63 -3.27
N SER A 242 3.08 -17.58 -3.61
CA SER A 242 3.70 -17.35 -4.91
C SER A 242 5.10 -17.99 -5.00
N TYR A 243 5.53 -18.33 -6.22
CA TYR A 243 6.82 -18.94 -6.49
C TYR A 243 7.47 -18.29 -7.70
N LEU A 244 8.65 -17.70 -7.52
CA LEU A 244 9.49 -17.22 -8.61
C LEU A 244 10.78 -18.02 -8.60
N LYS A 245 11.07 -18.75 -9.68
CA LYS A 245 12.29 -19.54 -9.81
C LYS A 245 12.92 -19.37 -11.19
N ASN A 246 14.22 -19.13 -11.27
CA ASN A 246 14.95 -18.95 -12.54
C ASN A 246 14.30 -17.84 -13.39
N VAL A 247 14.18 -16.64 -12.82
CA VAL A 247 13.54 -15.47 -13.47
C VAL A 247 14.53 -14.32 -13.55
N ASN A 248 14.56 -13.65 -14.71
CA ASN A 248 15.30 -12.41 -14.91
C ASN A 248 14.31 -11.26 -15.07
N ILE A 249 14.39 -10.27 -14.17
CA ILE A 249 13.56 -9.07 -14.17
C ILE A 249 14.47 -7.87 -14.34
N SER A 250 14.15 -6.96 -15.26
CA SER A 250 15.00 -5.79 -15.50
C SER A 250 14.23 -4.56 -15.94
N ASN A 251 14.84 -3.40 -15.70
CA ASN A 251 14.33 -2.09 -16.13
C ASN A 251 12.94 -1.81 -15.55
N ILE A 252 12.78 -1.93 -14.24
CA ILE A 252 11.50 -1.70 -13.55
C ILE A 252 11.46 -0.31 -12.91
N SER A 253 10.27 0.28 -12.84
CA SER A 253 9.95 1.50 -12.09
C SER A 253 8.74 1.26 -11.19
N SER A 254 8.43 2.21 -10.32
CA SER A 254 7.25 2.17 -9.46
C SER A 254 5.94 1.99 -10.25
N LEU A 255 4.98 1.29 -9.65
CA LEU A 255 3.63 1.15 -10.20
C LEU A 255 2.76 2.32 -9.73
N GLU A 256 2.56 3.27 -10.64
CA GLU A 256 1.59 4.35 -10.46
C GLU A 256 0.52 4.30 -11.56
N ASP A 257 -0.73 4.09 -11.20
CA ASP A 257 -1.88 4.20 -12.09
C ASP A 257 -3.16 4.59 -11.34
N GLY A 258 -3.70 5.76 -11.67
CA GLY A 258 -4.87 6.34 -10.99
C GLY A 258 -4.68 6.46 -9.48
N LEU A 259 -5.55 5.81 -8.70
CA LEU A 259 -5.46 5.76 -7.22
C LEU A 259 -4.32 4.89 -6.70
N LEU A 260 -3.83 3.95 -7.50
CA LEU A 260 -2.79 3.02 -7.06
C LEU A 260 -1.43 3.68 -7.25
N LYS A 261 -0.72 3.90 -6.15
CA LYS A 261 0.64 4.43 -6.12
C LYS A 261 1.49 3.59 -5.19
N LEU A 262 2.29 2.72 -5.77
CA LEU A 262 3.22 1.85 -5.06
C LEU A 262 4.65 2.38 -5.23
N THR A 263 5.47 2.21 -4.21
CA THR A 263 6.88 2.63 -4.18
C THR A 263 7.78 1.59 -4.84
N GLY A 264 7.45 0.31 -4.65
CA GLY A 264 8.21 -0.82 -5.17
C GLY A 264 8.00 -1.12 -6.66
N GLY A 265 9.03 -1.72 -7.28
CA GLY A 265 8.96 -2.27 -8.63
C GLY A 265 8.43 -3.71 -8.66
N ILE A 266 8.59 -4.47 -7.57
CA ILE A 266 7.94 -5.77 -7.36
C ILE A 266 7.34 -5.75 -5.97
N THR A 267 6.01 -5.76 -5.87
CA THR A 267 5.31 -5.67 -4.59
C THR A 267 4.50 -6.92 -4.31
N PHE A 268 4.67 -7.46 -3.10
CA PHE A 268 3.82 -8.49 -2.52
C PHE A 268 3.11 -7.93 -1.29
N TYR A 269 1.81 -7.69 -1.38
CA TYR A 269 1.00 -7.20 -0.26
C TYR A 269 0.05 -8.31 0.21
N LYS A 270 0.15 -8.73 1.48
CA LYS A 270 -0.63 -9.85 2.05
C LYS A 270 -0.58 -11.10 1.16
N SER A 271 0.62 -11.42 0.68
CA SER A 271 0.85 -12.44 -0.34
C SER A 271 2.20 -13.10 -0.09
N ASP A 272 2.19 -14.32 0.45
CA ASP A 272 3.42 -15.07 0.70
C ASP A 272 4.18 -15.38 -0.59
N VAL A 273 5.52 -15.42 -0.54
CA VAL A 273 6.35 -15.69 -1.74
C VAL A 273 7.67 -16.40 -1.43
N ASP A 274 8.01 -17.41 -2.25
CA ASP A 274 9.36 -17.96 -2.33
C ASP A 274 10.02 -17.53 -3.66
N ILE A 275 11.21 -16.93 -3.57
CA ILE A 275 12.00 -16.41 -4.69
C ILE A 275 13.35 -17.13 -4.72
N GLU A 276 13.62 -17.89 -5.79
CA GLU A 276 14.81 -18.75 -5.91
C GLU A 276 15.55 -18.52 -7.22
N ASN A 277 16.86 -18.25 -7.17
CA ASN A 277 17.68 -18.03 -8.37
C ASN A 277 17.06 -16.97 -9.32
N VAL A 278 16.79 -15.79 -8.77
CA VAL A 278 16.18 -14.67 -9.49
C VAL A 278 17.18 -13.53 -9.61
N ARG A 279 17.22 -12.89 -10.79
CA ARG A 279 18.04 -11.69 -11.03
C ARG A 279 17.12 -10.50 -11.26
N ILE A 280 17.35 -9.42 -10.53
CA ILE A 280 16.64 -8.14 -10.65
C ILE A 280 17.69 -7.07 -10.91
N SER A 281 17.50 -6.27 -11.97
CA SER A 281 18.48 -5.23 -12.31
C SER A 281 17.87 -3.97 -12.88
N ASN A 282 18.60 -2.85 -12.78
CA ASN A 282 18.21 -1.56 -13.34
C ASN A 282 16.85 -1.08 -12.80
N VAL A 283 16.77 -0.89 -11.50
CA VAL A 283 15.54 -0.54 -10.77
C VAL A 283 15.49 0.97 -10.53
N LYS A 284 14.45 1.61 -11.07
CA LYS A 284 14.15 3.04 -10.88
C LYS A 284 13.09 3.33 -9.83
N ALA A 285 12.49 2.28 -9.29
CA ALA A 285 11.58 2.35 -8.16
C ALA A 285 12.34 2.76 -6.88
N GLU A 286 11.60 3.14 -5.83
CA GLU A 286 12.18 3.28 -4.50
C GLU A 286 12.67 1.90 -4.05
N ASP A 287 11.78 0.91 -4.03
CA ASP A 287 12.13 -0.45 -3.62
C ASP A 287 12.25 -1.38 -4.82
N SER A 288 13.29 -2.19 -4.91
CA SER A 288 13.35 -3.23 -5.94
C SER A 288 12.32 -4.32 -5.67
N ILE A 289 12.25 -4.76 -4.42
CA ILE A 289 11.19 -5.63 -3.90
C ILE A 289 10.61 -4.98 -2.66
N ASN A 290 9.29 -4.87 -2.58
CA ASN A 290 8.57 -4.45 -1.38
C ASN A 290 7.63 -5.58 -0.92
N ILE A 291 7.82 -6.08 0.31
CA ILE A 291 7.04 -7.18 0.88
C ILE A 291 6.33 -6.68 2.13
N VAL A 292 5.00 -6.71 2.11
CA VAL A 292 4.18 -6.10 3.17
C VAL A 292 3.20 -7.12 3.73
N GLU A 293 3.18 -7.28 5.05
CA GLU A 293 2.31 -8.21 5.79
C GLU A 293 2.33 -9.64 5.21
N SER A 294 3.51 -10.17 4.89
CA SER A 294 3.66 -11.46 4.20
C SER A 294 4.79 -12.32 4.77
N SER A 295 4.75 -13.62 4.47
CA SER A 295 5.88 -14.52 4.69
C SER A 295 6.71 -14.68 3.42
N PHE A 296 8.04 -14.61 3.52
CA PHE A 296 8.90 -14.71 2.34
C PHE A 296 10.18 -15.53 2.50
N SER A 297 10.71 -16.01 1.38
CA SER A 297 12.05 -16.62 1.29
C SER A 297 12.74 -16.14 0.03
N LEU A 298 13.90 -15.52 0.17
CA LEU A 298 14.79 -15.15 -0.94
C LEU A 298 16.01 -16.06 -0.88
N ASN A 299 16.18 -16.95 -1.85
CA ASN A 299 17.34 -17.84 -1.93
C ASN A 299 18.07 -17.65 -3.26
N SER A 300 19.35 -17.27 -3.19
CA SER A 300 20.16 -17.00 -4.39
C SER A 300 19.53 -15.91 -5.27
N VAL A 301 19.10 -14.81 -4.63
CA VAL A 301 18.54 -13.65 -5.32
C VAL A 301 19.64 -12.62 -5.54
N PHE A 302 19.71 -12.09 -6.77
CA PHE A 302 20.71 -11.12 -7.19
C PHE A 302 20.02 -9.81 -7.55
N ILE A 303 20.26 -8.76 -6.77
CA ILE A 303 19.71 -7.41 -7.01
C ILE A 303 20.86 -6.48 -7.36
N ASP A 304 20.75 -5.76 -8.47
CA ASP A 304 21.83 -4.94 -9.00
C ASP A 304 21.31 -3.61 -9.59
N ASP A 305 22.07 -2.53 -9.41
CA ASP A 305 21.77 -1.21 -9.98
C ASP A 305 20.37 -0.68 -9.62
N THR A 306 20.20 -0.26 -8.36
CA THR A 306 18.93 0.28 -7.82
C THR A 306 19.08 1.76 -7.48
N VAL A 307 18.04 2.56 -7.77
CA VAL A 307 18.04 4.01 -7.44
C VAL A 307 17.93 4.25 -5.93
N SER A 308 17.16 3.43 -5.22
CA SER A 308 17.12 3.40 -3.75
C SER A 308 17.32 1.98 -3.25
N ASP A 309 16.30 1.34 -2.69
CA ASP A 309 16.45 0.19 -1.81
C ASP A 309 16.42 -1.14 -2.58
N GLY A 310 17.17 -2.11 -2.06
CA GLY A 310 17.21 -3.47 -2.59
C GLY A 310 15.95 -4.26 -2.22
N LEU A 311 15.74 -4.44 -0.93
CA LEU A 311 14.55 -5.07 -0.37
C LEU A 311 14.00 -4.19 0.75
N ASP A 312 12.71 -3.87 0.68
CA ASP A 312 11.94 -3.34 1.80
C ASP A 312 10.93 -4.40 2.27
N SER A 313 10.91 -4.65 3.57
CA SER A 313 10.01 -5.59 4.23
C SER A 313 9.32 -4.96 5.42
N ASP A 314 8.02 -4.76 5.29
CA ASP A 314 7.13 -4.20 6.30
C ASP A 314 6.25 -5.27 6.95
N PHE A 315 6.29 -5.36 8.28
CA PHE A 315 5.42 -6.21 9.09
C PHE A 315 5.41 -7.68 8.64
N SER A 316 6.56 -8.19 8.22
CA SER A 316 6.70 -9.45 7.51
C SER A 316 7.64 -10.42 8.23
N LYS A 317 7.62 -11.68 7.81
CA LYS A 317 8.52 -12.72 8.35
C LYS A 317 9.21 -13.46 7.22
N GLY A 318 10.53 -13.64 7.28
CA GLY A 318 11.18 -14.33 6.17
C GLY A 318 12.65 -14.64 6.32
N SER A 319 13.26 -14.96 5.19
CA SER A 319 14.70 -15.23 5.12
C SER A 319 15.32 -14.72 3.82
N VAL A 320 16.59 -14.33 3.91
CA VAL A 320 17.45 -13.94 2.77
C VAL A 320 18.70 -14.80 2.84
N LEU A 321 18.83 -15.74 1.90
CA LEU A 321 19.82 -16.81 1.91
C LEU A 321 20.65 -16.75 0.61
N HIS A 322 21.97 -16.86 0.72
CA HIS A 322 22.88 -16.99 -0.43
C HIS A 322 22.71 -15.89 -1.49
N SER A 323 22.24 -14.72 -1.08
CA SER A 323 21.86 -13.64 -2.00
C SER A 323 22.98 -12.61 -2.15
N LYS A 324 22.91 -11.83 -3.24
CA LYS A 324 23.85 -10.74 -3.49
C LYS A 324 23.10 -9.48 -3.89
N LEU A 325 23.47 -8.36 -3.26
CA LEU A 325 22.98 -7.03 -3.58
C LEU A 325 24.16 -6.15 -3.94
N SER A 326 24.12 -5.49 -5.10
CA SER A 326 25.19 -4.59 -5.55
C SER A 326 24.69 -3.31 -6.17
N ASN A 327 25.47 -2.23 -6.00
CA ASN A 327 25.19 -0.90 -6.56
C ASN A 327 23.80 -0.41 -6.14
N ILE A 328 23.60 -0.30 -4.83
CA ILE A 328 22.32 0.07 -4.22
C ILE A 328 22.36 1.54 -3.81
N GLY A 329 21.41 2.33 -4.31
CA GLY A 329 21.34 3.77 -4.07
C GLY A 329 20.80 4.19 -2.70
N GLY A 330 20.12 3.29 -1.99
CA GLY A 330 19.61 3.46 -0.62
C GLY A 330 20.07 2.32 0.29
N ASP A 331 19.15 1.70 1.01
CA ASP A 331 19.42 0.55 1.88
C ASP A 331 19.39 -0.76 1.08
N ALA A 332 20.35 -1.66 1.29
CA ALA A 332 20.32 -2.95 0.60
C ALA A 332 19.19 -3.83 1.12
N LEU A 333 19.02 -3.92 2.43
CA LEU A 333 17.94 -4.63 3.10
C LEU A 333 17.35 -3.74 4.20
N ASP A 334 16.15 -3.18 4.00
CA ASP A 334 15.41 -2.41 5.00
C ASP A 334 14.24 -3.22 5.57
N PHE A 335 14.07 -3.13 6.88
CA PHE A 335 13.09 -3.91 7.63
C PHE A 335 12.39 -3.03 8.66
N SER A 336 11.06 -3.01 8.59
CA SER A 336 10.19 -2.31 9.54
C SER A 336 9.19 -3.31 10.13
N GLY A 337 9.16 -3.44 11.46
CA GLY A 337 8.27 -4.36 12.16
C GLY A 337 8.38 -5.84 11.77
N SER A 338 9.55 -6.28 11.27
CA SER A 338 9.72 -7.59 10.61
C SER A 338 10.60 -8.56 11.40
N ASN A 339 10.45 -9.88 11.17
CA ASN A 339 11.29 -10.93 11.76
C ASN A 339 12.00 -11.73 10.66
N VAL A 340 13.32 -11.53 10.51
CA VAL A 340 14.05 -12.01 9.32
C VAL A 340 15.41 -12.61 9.67
N SER A 341 15.74 -13.71 9.01
CA SER A 341 17.09 -14.29 9.03
C SER A 341 17.83 -14.02 7.72
N ILE A 342 19.05 -13.49 7.81
CA ILE A 342 19.91 -13.16 6.68
C ILE A 342 21.17 -14.02 6.79
N ILE A 343 21.38 -14.95 5.87
CA ILE A 343 22.46 -15.94 5.97
C ILE A 343 23.22 -16.00 4.65
N ASN A 344 24.56 -16.01 4.72
CA ASN A 344 25.42 -16.12 3.54
C ASN A 344 25.13 -15.05 2.47
N THR A 345 24.78 -13.84 2.88
CA THR A 345 24.39 -12.75 1.97
C THR A 345 25.54 -11.78 1.76
N LYS A 346 25.68 -11.27 0.54
CA LYS A 346 26.68 -10.25 0.20
C LYS A 346 26.02 -8.93 -0.19
N ALA A 347 26.49 -7.83 0.37
CA ALA A 347 26.08 -6.48 -0.05
C ALA A 347 27.33 -5.65 -0.38
N SER A 348 27.35 -5.02 -1.55
CA SER A 348 28.51 -4.23 -1.98
C SER A 348 28.13 -2.97 -2.73
N ASN A 349 28.85 -1.86 -2.54
CA ASN A 349 28.54 -0.57 -3.16
C ASN A 349 27.13 -0.10 -2.77
N VAL A 350 26.87 0.01 -1.47
CA VAL A 350 25.57 0.43 -0.92
C VAL A 350 25.70 1.85 -0.40
N LYS A 351 24.90 2.78 -0.91
CA LYS A 351 25.03 4.20 -0.56
C LYS A 351 24.70 4.46 0.90
N ASP A 352 23.64 3.83 1.40
CA ASP A 352 23.18 4.02 2.78
C ASP A 352 23.53 2.82 3.68
N LYS A 353 22.59 1.96 4.07
CA LYS A 353 22.87 0.84 4.99
C LYS A 353 22.86 -0.51 4.28
N ALA A 354 23.81 -1.39 4.62
CA ALA A 354 23.73 -2.77 4.13
C ALA A 354 22.54 -3.51 4.75
N VAL A 355 22.29 -3.32 6.05
CA VAL A 355 21.07 -3.79 6.72
C VAL A 355 20.53 -2.73 7.67
N SER A 356 19.24 -2.44 7.55
CA SER A 356 18.51 -1.52 8.41
C SER A 356 17.37 -2.26 9.11
N ALA A 357 17.32 -2.16 10.45
CA ALA A 357 16.24 -2.70 11.26
C ALA A 357 15.53 -1.57 12.00
N GLY A 358 14.23 -1.40 11.80
CA GLY A 358 13.41 -0.41 12.47
C GLY A 358 12.09 -0.96 13.01
N GLU A 359 11.38 -0.11 13.76
CA GLU A 359 9.99 -0.33 14.19
C GLU A 359 9.75 -1.68 14.90
N LYS A 360 10.62 -2.06 15.85
CA LYS A 360 10.62 -3.35 16.57
C LYS A 360 10.87 -4.58 15.69
N SER A 361 11.74 -4.46 14.70
CA SER A 361 12.21 -5.62 13.93
C SER A 361 13.10 -6.54 14.76
N ALA A 362 13.13 -7.83 14.42
CA ALA A 362 14.01 -8.84 15.00
C ALA A 362 14.81 -9.52 13.90
N LEU A 363 16.12 -9.25 13.83
CA LEU A 363 16.98 -9.74 12.75
C LEU A 363 18.08 -10.67 13.29
N ASN A 364 18.38 -11.73 12.52
CA ASN A 364 19.57 -12.57 12.71
C ASN A 364 20.40 -12.61 11.43
N ILE A 365 21.60 -12.06 11.46
CA ILE A 365 22.54 -11.95 10.34
C ILE A 365 23.73 -12.87 10.61
N GLU A 366 23.98 -13.80 9.70
CA GLU A 366 25.03 -14.82 9.87
C GLU A 366 25.86 -15.01 8.59
N ASN A 367 27.17 -15.24 8.75
CA ASN A 367 28.09 -15.66 7.69
C ASN A 367 28.05 -14.75 6.44
N SER A 368 27.86 -13.45 6.63
CA SER A 368 27.60 -12.49 5.55
C SER A 368 28.81 -11.58 5.27
N GLN A 369 28.78 -10.86 4.15
CA GLN A 369 29.87 -9.97 3.72
C GLN A 369 29.33 -8.64 3.20
N PHE A 370 29.69 -7.54 3.87
CA PHE A 370 29.31 -6.18 3.50
C PHE A 370 30.57 -5.37 3.20
N SER A 371 30.61 -4.68 2.06
CA SER A 371 31.81 -3.96 1.61
C SER A 371 31.49 -2.71 0.80
N ASN A 372 32.25 -1.63 0.97
CA ASN A 372 32.01 -0.33 0.32
C ASN A 372 30.57 0.15 0.56
N ILE A 373 30.28 0.49 1.81
CA ILE A 373 28.92 0.80 2.26
C ILE A 373 28.86 2.10 3.08
N GLY A 374 27.70 2.72 3.24
CA GLY A 374 27.55 3.87 4.14
C GLY A 374 27.66 3.46 5.62
N ILE A 375 26.72 2.61 6.05
CA ILE A 375 26.65 1.99 7.39
C ILE A 375 26.43 0.48 7.23
N GLY A 376 27.15 -0.35 7.99
CA GLY A 376 27.03 -1.80 7.84
C GLY A 376 25.66 -2.29 8.30
N VAL A 377 25.41 -2.24 9.61
CA VAL A 377 24.15 -2.68 10.21
C VAL A 377 23.61 -1.63 11.18
N ALA A 378 22.35 -1.23 11.03
CA ALA A 378 21.69 -0.28 11.93
C ALA A 378 20.51 -0.94 12.66
N SER A 379 20.48 -0.81 13.99
CA SER A 379 19.33 -1.18 14.84
C SER A 379 18.64 0.06 15.38
N LYS A 380 17.37 0.25 15.00
CA LYS A 380 16.56 1.44 15.30
C LYS A 380 15.27 1.07 16.05
N ASP A 381 14.73 2.02 16.80
CA ASP A 381 13.31 2.07 17.17
C ASP A 381 12.77 0.76 17.78
N GLY A 382 13.46 0.26 18.81
CA GLY A 382 13.06 -0.92 19.57
C GLY A 382 13.37 -2.25 18.91
N SER A 383 14.16 -2.24 17.83
CA SER A 383 14.58 -3.45 17.13
C SER A 383 15.66 -4.23 17.89
N ALA A 384 15.74 -5.53 17.63
CA ALA A 384 16.77 -6.42 18.15
C ALA A 384 17.51 -7.07 16.98
N VAL A 385 18.82 -6.85 16.89
CA VAL A 385 19.65 -7.36 15.80
C VAL A 385 20.78 -8.20 16.36
N ASN A 386 20.95 -9.42 15.87
CA ASN A 386 22.12 -10.25 16.14
C ASN A 386 22.92 -10.40 14.84
N VAL A 387 24.22 -10.15 14.93
CA VAL A 387 25.18 -10.28 13.82
C VAL A 387 26.27 -11.23 14.24
N SER A 388 26.53 -12.26 13.45
CA SER A 388 27.61 -13.22 13.72
C SER A 388 28.38 -13.63 12.47
N ASN A 389 29.67 -13.93 12.65
CA ASN A 389 30.55 -14.47 11.60
C ASN A 389 30.53 -13.62 10.31
N THR A 390 30.36 -12.31 10.43
CA THR A 390 30.13 -11.41 9.30
C THR A 390 31.33 -10.49 9.12
N THR A 391 31.70 -10.25 7.86
CA THR A 391 32.78 -9.34 7.49
C THR A 391 32.17 -8.02 7.00
N ILE A 392 32.52 -6.90 7.61
CA ILE A 392 32.00 -5.56 7.29
C ILE A 392 33.18 -4.61 7.05
N LEU A 393 33.49 -4.34 5.78
CA LEU A 393 34.67 -3.59 5.37
C LEU A 393 34.28 -2.31 4.62
N ASP A 394 35.19 -1.34 4.61
CA ASP A 394 35.09 -0.11 3.79
C ASP A 394 33.77 0.64 4.01
N TYR A 395 33.41 0.89 5.26
CA TYR A 395 32.23 1.66 5.62
C TYR A 395 32.53 3.16 5.77
N LYS A 396 31.59 4.03 5.37
CA LYS A 396 31.76 5.49 5.45
C LYS A 396 31.59 6.04 6.86
N LEU A 397 30.62 5.52 7.61
CA LEU A 397 30.29 5.99 8.95
C LEU A 397 30.69 4.96 10.01
N TYR A 398 30.02 3.80 10.05
CA TYR A 398 30.25 2.77 11.06
C TYR A 398 29.89 1.37 10.51
N ALA A 399 30.58 0.34 11.00
CA ALA A 399 30.21 -1.04 10.75
C ALA A 399 28.87 -1.40 11.39
N ALA A 400 28.61 -0.90 12.60
CA ALA A 400 27.33 -1.09 13.26
C ALA A 400 26.89 0.14 14.08
N MET A 401 25.58 0.41 14.08
CA MET A 401 24.97 1.51 14.81
C MET A 401 23.73 1.06 15.59
N SER A 402 23.50 1.64 16.76
CA SER A 402 22.18 1.60 17.41
C SER A 402 21.72 3.00 17.84
N TYR A 403 20.53 3.40 17.42
CA TYR A 403 19.98 4.74 17.67
C TYR A 403 18.45 4.80 17.61
N ILE A 404 17.85 5.81 18.20
CA ILE A 404 16.41 6.04 18.26
C ILE A 404 16.04 7.18 17.31
N LYS A 405 15.27 6.85 16.26
CA LYS A 405 14.67 7.81 15.32
C LYS A 405 13.24 8.15 15.73
N LYS A 406 12.49 7.17 16.24
CA LYS A 406 11.11 7.26 16.69
C LYS A 406 11.02 6.82 18.15
N ASP A 407 10.89 7.80 19.03
CA ASP A 407 10.97 7.64 20.49
C ASP A 407 9.77 6.92 21.14
N PHE A 408 8.68 6.74 20.40
CA PHE A 408 7.50 5.98 20.87
C PHE A 408 7.65 4.45 20.75
N TYR A 409 8.77 3.98 20.18
CA TYR A 409 9.18 2.57 20.26
C TYR A 409 10.10 2.32 21.47
N GLY A 410 10.53 1.07 21.64
CA GLY A 410 11.47 0.70 22.71
C GLY A 410 12.92 1.10 22.40
N SER A 411 13.83 0.84 23.34
CA SER A 411 15.26 0.96 23.09
C SER A 411 15.76 -0.15 22.15
N PRO A 412 16.45 0.18 21.04
CA PRO A 412 17.03 -0.83 20.17
C PRO A 412 18.27 -1.48 20.77
N ILE A 413 18.52 -2.72 20.35
CA ILE A 413 19.65 -3.56 20.77
C ILE A 413 20.33 -4.12 19.53
N ILE A 414 21.66 -4.18 19.57
CA ILE A 414 22.46 -4.91 18.58
C ILE A 414 23.59 -5.70 19.26
N ASN A 415 23.69 -6.98 18.92
CA ASN A 415 24.76 -7.87 19.37
C ASN A 415 25.62 -8.26 18.17
N VAL A 416 26.93 -8.05 18.25
CA VAL A 416 27.89 -8.37 17.19
C VAL A 416 28.89 -9.37 17.74
N ASN A 417 29.04 -10.52 17.10
CA ASN A 417 29.90 -11.60 17.59
C ASN A 417 30.77 -12.18 16.47
N ASN A 418 32.06 -12.37 16.72
CA ASN A 418 33.00 -12.95 15.77
C ASN A 418 32.94 -12.30 14.38
N CYS A 419 32.88 -10.96 14.35
CA CYS A 419 32.81 -10.18 13.11
C CYS A 419 34.15 -9.51 12.81
N SER A 420 34.47 -9.38 11.52
CA SER A 420 35.69 -8.70 11.05
C SER A 420 35.33 -7.33 10.49
N VAL A 421 36.03 -6.29 10.94
CA VAL A 421 35.79 -4.89 10.55
C VAL A 421 37.09 -4.21 10.08
N SER A 422 36.97 -3.18 9.24
CA SER A 422 38.12 -2.51 8.59
C SER A 422 38.90 -1.52 9.46
N ASP A 423 38.35 -1.06 10.58
CA ASP A 423 39.01 -0.11 11.49
C ASP A 423 38.59 -0.27 12.95
N ASP A 424 39.32 0.39 13.86
CA ASP A 424 39.15 0.28 15.32
C ASP A 424 37.94 1.06 15.87
N ASN A 425 37.40 2.03 15.12
CA ASN A 425 36.26 2.87 15.54
C ASN A 425 34.97 2.45 14.84
N ALA A 426 34.78 1.13 14.71
CA ALA A 426 33.74 0.52 13.90
C ALA A 426 32.30 0.68 14.41
N TYR A 427 32.12 1.08 15.65
CA TYR A 427 30.87 0.92 16.37
C TYR A 427 30.45 2.22 17.06
N ILE A 428 29.16 2.55 16.96
CA ILE A 428 28.58 3.67 17.72
C ILE A 428 27.21 3.30 18.28
N ARG A 429 27.02 3.66 19.55
CA ARG A 429 25.80 3.40 20.31
C ARG A 429 25.26 4.72 20.86
N GLN A 430 24.04 5.07 20.50
CA GLN A 430 23.39 6.24 21.09
C GLN A 430 23.08 6.02 22.57
N LYS A 431 23.16 7.08 23.38
CA LYS A 431 22.61 7.08 24.74
C LYS A 431 21.17 6.55 24.76
N GLY A 432 20.90 5.60 25.65
CA GLY A 432 19.59 4.96 25.80
C GLY A 432 19.34 3.74 24.90
N THR A 433 20.31 3.33 24.08
CA THR A 433 20.28 2.07 23.32
C THR A 433 21.22 1.03 23.93
N SER A 434 21.30 -0.18 23.37
CA SER A 434 22.27 -1.20 23.77
C SER A 434 23.10 -1.68 22.58
N MET A 435 24.38 -1.96 22.82
CA MET A 435 25.28 -2.57 21.86
C MET A 435 26.33 -3.41 22.60
N ILE A 436 26.44 -4.68 22.22
CA ILE A 436 27.44 -5.62 22.74
C ILE A 436 28.25 -6.15 21.57
N VAL A 437 29.57 -6.07 21.66
CA VAL A 437 30.52 -6.61 20.66
C VAL A 437 31.43 -7.61 21.36
N ASP A 438 31.41 -8.87 20.95
CA ASP A 438 32.21 -9.96 21.54
C ASP A 438 32.14 -10.00 23.08
N ASN A 439 30.92 -9.87 23.62
CA ASN A 439 30.59 -9.79 25.05
C ASN A 439 31.08 -8.52 25.78
N ILE A 440 31.55 -7.51 25.05
CA ILE A 440 31.95 -6.20 25.61
C ILE A 440 30.88 -5.16 25.27
N GLU A 441 30.38 -4.45 26.29
CA GLU A 441 29.44 -3.36 26.09
C GLU A 441 30.14 -2.14 25.50
N ILE A 442 29.60 -1.60 24.39
CA ILE A 442 30.13 -0.39 23.76
C ILE A 442 29.66 0.84 24.54
N SER A 443 30.57 1.79 24.75
CA SER A 443 30.28 3.04 25.47
C SER A 443 29.22 3.88 24.75
N GLU A 444 28.35 4.51 25.51
CA GLU A 444 27.32 5.39 24.96
C GLU A 444 27.90 6.68 24.35
N SER A 445 27.20 7.22 23.36
CA SER A 445 27.53 8.46 22.67
C SER A 445 26.28 9.30 22.41
N GLU A 446 26.44 10.62 22.37
CA GLU A 446 25.37 11.53 21.92
C GLU A 446 25.33 11.54 20.38
N ILE A 447 24.21 11.12 19.80
CA ILE A 447 24.00 11.11 18.35
C ILE A 447 22.91 12.10 17.98
N ASN A 448 23.23 13.06 17.11
CA ASN A 448 22.23 13.92 16.49
C ASN A 448 21.64 13.22 15.26
N VAL A 449 20.53 12.52 15.47
CA VAL A 449 19.86 11.73 14.41
C VAL A 449 19.41 12.61 13.25
N GLU A 450 18.93 13.85 13.49
CA GLU A 450 18.57 14.76 12.40
C GLU A 450 19.75 15.13 11.49
N LYS A 451 20.97 15.20 12.04
CA LYS A 451 22.18 15.43 11.24
C LYS A 451 22.62 14.16 10.52
N LEU A 452 22.47 12.99 11.12
CA LEU A 452 22.79 11.70 10.48
C LEU A 452 22.09 11.58 9.13
N TYR A 453 20.77 11.82 9.10
CA TYR A 453 19.95 11.77 7.89
C TYR A 453 20.22 12.92 6.88
N LYS A 454 21.01 13.94 7.24
CA LYS A 454 21.47 14.98 6.29
C LYS A 454 22.79 14.62 5.61
N LEU A 455 23.52 13.63 6.14
CA LEU A 455 24.81 13.16 5.61
C LEU A 455 24.66 11.98 4.64
N GLU A 456 23.46 11.39 4.55
CA GLU A 456 23.09 10.25 3.70
C GLU A 456 22.77 10.66 2.24
N TYR A 457 22.66 11.97 1.95
CA TYR A 457 22.32 12.49 0.62
C TYR A 457 23.53 12.95 -0.20
#